data_AF-A0A6J4UMD2-F1
#
_entry.id   AF-A0A6J4UMD2-F1
#
_cell.length_a   1.000
_cell.length_b   1.000
_cell.length_c   1.000
_cell.angle_alpha   90.00
_cell.angle_beta   90.00
_cell.angle_gamma   90.00
#
_symmetry.space_group_name_H-M   'P 1'
#
loop_
_entity.id
_entity.type
_entity.pdbx_description
1 polymer ?
#
loop_
_entity_poly.entity_id
_entity_poly.type
_entity_poly.pdbx_seq_one_letter_code
_entity_poly.pdbx_strand_id
1 'polypeptide(L)'
;AATLEEATLAPGLGSVPVGRDDSAFSAVERIFVFTNGPTGTGNPQRQGLNSAIAGEGGSLNVLGGIPTIATDYSPLWDMNLGEWTQEAIDNGYTSRLTEEFAILGFAQQGWLTGPGGEPYGSVGIIVNCPIVFRFL
;
A
#
# COMPACT_ATOMS: atom_id res chain seq x y z
N ALA A 1 11.81 0.43 -2.72
CA ALA A 1 10.34 0.43 -2.92
C ALA A 1 9.94 -0.67 -3.90
N ALA A 2 10.14 -0.52 -5.22
CA ALA A 2 9.72 -1.52 -6.22
C ALA A 2 10.22 -2.95 -5.92
N THR A 3 11.50 -3.14 -5.61
CA THR A 3 12.08 -4.44 -5.26
C THR A 3 11.47 -5.08 -4.00
N LEU A 4 10.96 -4.27 -3.06
CA LEU A 4 10.40 -4.75 -1.80
C LEU A 4 8.96 -5.26 -1.96
N GLU A 5 8.32 -4.88 -3.06
CA GLU A 5 6.98 -5.31 -3.48
C GLU A 5 7.07 -6.44 -4.54
N GLU A 6 8.27 -6.97 -4.79
CA GLU A 6 8.56 -7.82 -5.98
C GLU A 6 8.14 -7.17 -7.31
N ALA A 7 7.99 -5.84 -7.32
CA ALA A 7 7.59 -5.05 -8.46
C ALA A 7 8.80 -4.65 -9.32
N THR A 8 8.58 -4.53 -10.63
CA THR A 8 9.58 -3.97 -11.55
C THR A 8 9.51 -2.44 -11.51
N LEU A 9 10.61 -1.79 -11.11
CA LEU A 9 10.72 -0.33 -11.20
C LEU A 9 10.72 0.09 -12.67
N ALA A 10 9.73 0.89 -13.07
CA ALA A 10 9.64 1.47 -14.41
C ALA A 10 9.64 3.00 -14.34
N PRO A 11 10.81 3.67 -14.30
CA PRO A 11 10.91 5.11 -14.10
C PRO A 11 10.14 5.95 -15.13
N GLY A 12 10.01 5.45 -16.37
CA GLY A 12 9.25 6.13 -17.42
C GLY A 12 7.76 6.30 -17.09
N LEU A 13 7.17 5.42 -16.28
CA LEU A 13 5.77 5.55 -15.85
C LEU A 13 5.52 6.76 -14.96
N GLY A 14 6.54 7.26 -14.25
CA GLY A 14 6.41 8.46 -13.41
C GLY A 14 6.09 9.74 -14.19
N SER A 15 6.31 9.75 -15.51
CA SER A 15 5.99 10.87 -16.41
C SER A 15 4.67 10.70 -17.18
N VAL A 16 4.00 9.55 -17.03
CA VAL A 16 2.75 9.26 -17.74
C VAL A 16 1.58 9.71 -16.87
N PRO A 17 0.67 10.57 -17.39
CA PRO A 17 -0.57 10.87 -16.69
C PRO A 17 -1.45 9.63 -16.66
N VAL A 18 -1.61 9.03 -15.48
CA VAL A 18 -2.37 7.78 -15.31
C VAL A 18 -3.64 7.96 -14.49
N GLY A 19 -3.91 9.16 -13.98
CA GLY A 19 -5.07 9.48 -13.15
C GLY A 19 -4.67 9.96 -11.76
N ARG A 20 -5.61 9.89 -10.80
CA ARG A 20 -5.38 10.30 -9.40
C ARG A 20 -5.88 9.27 -8.38
N ASP A 21 -6.96 8.57 -8.69
CA ASP A 21 -7.62 7.59 -7.81
C ASP A 21 -8.67 6.78 -8.61
N ASP A 22 -9.41 5.85 -7.99
CA ASP A 22 -10.57 5.14 -8.57
C ASP A 22 -11.69 6.13 -8.96
N SER A 23 -11.57 6.70 -10.14
CA SER A 23 -12.39 7.79 -10.64
C SER A 23 -12.51 7.71 -12.16
N ALA A 24 -13.57 8.31 -12.71
CA ALA A 24 -13.77 8.34 -14.16
C ALA A 24 -12.52 8.89 -14.88
N PHE A 25 -12.06 8.15 -15.89
CA PHE A 25 -10.85 8.44 -16.68
C PHE A 25 -9.51 8.27 -15.95
N SER A 26 -9.53 7.67 -14.75
CA SER A 26 -8.31 7.19 -14.10
C SER A 26 -8.02 5.76 -14.50
N ALA A 27 -6.76 5.49 -14.80
CA ALA A 27 -6.25 4.16 -15.05
C ALA A 27 -5.43 3.66 -13.86
N VAL A 28 -5.62 4.19 -12.65
CA VAL A 28 -4.93 3.74 -11.43
C VAL A 28 -5.91 3.39 -10.32
N GLU A 29 -5.59 2.32 -9.61
CA GLU A 29 -6.17 1.93 -8.33
C GLU A 29 -5.15 2.17 -7.20
N ARG A 30 -5.58 2.35 -5.95
CA ARG A 30 -4.67 2.56 -4.83
C ARG A 30 -4.12 1.22 -4.33
N ILE A 31 -2.81 1.20 -4.08
CA ILE A 31 -2.17 0.16 -3.27
C ILE A 31 -1.61 0.78 -2.01
N PHE A 32 -1.97 0.22 -0.86
CA PHE A 32 -1.59 0.70 0.45
C PHE A 32 -0.44 -0.17 0.96
N VAL A 33 0.71 0.47 1.17
CA VAL A 33 1.98 -0.15 1.58
C VAL A 33 2.42 0.50 2.89
N PHE A 34 3.09 -0.25 3.77
CA PHE A 34 3.57 0.27 5.06
C PHE A 34 5.09 0.17 5.17
N THR A 35 5.79 1.24 5.55
CA THR A 35 7.25 1.23 5.76
C THR A 35 7.62 0.39 6.99
N ASN A 36 6.85 0.54 8.07
CA ASN A 36 7.00 -0.14 9.34
C ASN A 36 5.68 -0.81 9.76
N GLY A 37 5.69 -1.48 10.92
CA GLY A 37 4.52 -2.21 11.43
C GLY A 37 4.95 -3.41 12.27
N PRO A 38 3.97 -4.24 12.70
CA PRO A 38 4.27 -5.45 13.46
C PRO A 38 5.17 -6.41 12.65
N THR A 39 6.08 -7.09 13.34
CA THR A 39 7.03 -8.06 12.77
C THR A 39 6.99 -9.40 13.52
N GLY A 40 7.74 -10.38 13.02
CA GLY A 40 7.92 -11.72 13.54
C GLY A 40 7.27 -12.78 12.63
N THR A 41 8.02 -13.81 12.22
CA THR A 41 7.53 -14.89 11.34
C THR A 41 6.30 -15.63 11.88
N GLY A 42 6.17 -15.73 13.21
CA GLY A 42 5.01 -16.33 13.89
C GLY A 42 3.89 -15.33 14.23
N ASN A 43 4.06 -14.05 13.92
CA ASN A 43 3.08 -13.02 14.23
C ASN A 43 2.03 -12.92 13.10
N PRO A 44 0.76 -13.27 13.35
CA PRO A 44 -0.29 -13.16 12.32
C PRO A 44 -0.59 -11.70 11.93
N GLN A 45 -0.16 -10.73 12.73
CA GLN A 45 -0.30 -9.30 12.48
C GLN A 45 0.90 -8.69 11.73
N ARG A 46 1.91 -9.49 11.35
CA ARG A 46 3.08 -8.99 10.62
C ARG A 46 2.67 -8.25 9.35
N GLN A 47 3.23 -7.08 9.10
CA GLN A 47 2.93 -6.28 7.92
C GLN A 47 4.02 -5.23 7.70
N GLY A 48 4.24 -4.87 6.44
CA GLY A 48 5.11 -3.77 6.05
C GLY A 48 6.44 -4.21 5.46
N LEU A 49 7.13 -3.23 4.88
CA LEU A 49 8.40 -3.40 4.21
C LEU A 49 9.49 -3.84 5.20
N ASN A 50 9.44 -3.41 6.46
CA ASN A 50 10.34 -3.87 7.51
C ASN A 50 10.25 -5.40 7.73
N SER A 51 9.04 -5.95 7.83
CA SER A 51 8.79 -7.40 7.93
C SER A 51 9.33 -8.13 6.70
N ALA A 52 9.11 -7.57 5.50
CA ALA A 52 9.60 -8.17 4.26
C ALA A 52 11.14 -8.17 4.17
N ILE A 53 11.79 -7.05 4.48
CA ILE A 53 13.26 -6.92 4.50
C ILE A 53 13.88 -7.85 5.56
N ALA A 54 13.20 -8.06 6.69
CA ALA A 54 13.63 -8.99 7.72
C ALA A 54 13.52 -10.47 7.31
N GLY A 55 13.02 -10.77 6.11
CA GLY A 55 12.89 -12.14 5.61
C GLY A 55 11.69 -12.89 6.18
N GLU A 56 10.69 -12.17 6.70
CA GLU A 56 9.53 -12.78 7.36
C GLU A 56 8.43 -13.17 6.36
N GLY A 57 8.64 -12.96 5.05
CA GLY A 57 7.70 -13.19 3.93
C GLY A 57 7.28 -11.87 3.24
N GLY A 58 6.24 -11.87 2.41
CA GLY A 58 5.78 -10.64 1.72
C GLY A 58 5.25 -9.54 2.66
N SER A 59 5.22 -8.29 2.17
CA SER A 59 4.83 -7.08 2.93
C SER A 59 3.34 -6.96 3.27
N LEU A 60 2.49 -7.81 2.67
CA LEU A 60 1.04 -7.88 2.91
C LEU A 60 0.29 -6.56 2.62
N ASN A 61 0.50 -6.00 1.44
CA ASN A 61 -0.14 -4.75 1.02
C ASN A 61 -1.62 -4.94 0.76
N VAL A 62 -2.34 -3.82 0.83
CA VAL A 62 -3.79 -3.78 0.70
C VAL A 62 -4.15 -3.09 -0.61
N LEU A 63 -5.13 -3.66 -1.32
CA LEU A 63 -5.70 -3.09 -2.53
C LEU A 63 -6.91 -2.24 -2.13
N GLY A 64 -7.08 -1.04 -2.71
CA GLY A 64 -8.27 -0.21 -2.48
C GLY A 64 -9.53 -0.88 -3.03
N GLY A 65 -9.50 -1.21 -4.32
CA GLY A 65 -10.49 -2.06 -4.99
C GLY A 65 -10.07 -3.54 -5.07
N ILE A 66 -11.05 -4.45 -4.93
CA ILE A 66 -10.84 -5.88 -5.19
C ILE A 66 -10.95 -6.13 -6.70
N PRO A 67 -9.86 -6.57 -7.37
CA PRO A 67 -9.93 -7.00 -8.77
C PRO A 67 -11.05 -8.03 -8.94
N THR A 68 -11.90 -7.87 -9.96
CA THR A 68 -13.05 -8.74 -10.34
C THR A 68 -14.39 -8.49 -9.65
N ILE A 69 -14.45 -7.75 -8.54
CA ILE A 69 -15.73 -7.35 -7.92
C ILE A 69 -16.10 -5.93 -8.35
N ALA A 70 -15.09 -5.05 -8.40
CA ALA A 70 -15.24 -3.69 -8.88
C ALA A 70 -14.99 -3.65 -10.41
N THR A 71 -15.76 -2.83 -11.12
CA THR A 71 -15.73 -2.74 -12.61
C THR A 71 -14.57 -1.88 -13.14
N ASP A 72 -13.82 -1.29 -12.23
CA ASP A 72 -12.76 -0.28 -12.36
C ASP A 72 -11.34 -0.87 -12.28
N TYR A 73 -11.20 -2.19 -12.44
CA TYR A 73 -9.89 -2.86 -12.41
C TYR A 73 -8.79 -2.10 -13.17
N SER A 74 -7.70 -1.81 -12.47
CA SER A 74 -6.48 -1.27 -13.05
C SER A 74 -5.28 -2.22 -12.90
N PRO A 75 -4.45 -2.41 -13.96
CA PRO A 75 -3.14 -3.04 -13.84
C PRO A 75 -2.06 -2.09 -13.28
N LEU A 76 -2.37 -0.80 -13.12
CA LEU A 76 -1.48 0.22 -12.57
C LEU A 76 -1.96 0.61 -11.18
N TRP A 77 -1.06 0.55 -10.21
CA TRP A 77 -1.36 0.81 -8.82
C TRP A 77 -0.58 2.03 -8.35
N ASP A 78 -1.29 3.04 -7.83
CA ASP A 78 -0.67 4.19 -7.20
C ASP A 78 -0.31 3.89 -5.75
N MET A 79 0.98 3.87 -5.45
CA MET A 79 1.50 3.50 -4.14
C MET A 79 1.24 4.60 -3.12
N ASN A 80 0.39 4.28 -2.15
CA ASN A 80 0.15 5.06 -0.95
C ASN A 80 0.97 4.44 0.19
N LEU A 81 1.97 5.18 0.67
CA LEU A 81 2.96 4.66 1.62
C LEU A 81 2.68 5.22 3.02
N GLY A 82 2.39 4.32 3.96
CA GLY A 82 2.13 4.62 5.35
C GLY A 82 3.31 4.31 6.27
N GLU A 83 3.43 5.10 7.32
CA GLU A 83 4.33 4.89 8.45
C GLU A 83 3.52 5.03 9.74
N TRP A 84 3.53 3.98 10.56
CA TRP A 84 3.02 4.00 11.92
C TRP A 84 3.80 5.01 12.73
N THR A 85 3.09 5.93 13.37
CA THR A 85 3.70 6.95 14.20
C THR A 85 4.27 6.34 15.48
N GLN A 86 5.28 6.99 16.06
CA GLN A 86 5.85 6.56 17.33
C GLN A 86 4.79 6.51 18.43
N GLU A 87 3.85 7.45 18.43
CA GLU A 87 2.72 7.45 19.36
C GLU A 87 1.83 6.21 19.22
N ALA A 88 1.53 5.78 17.99
CA ALA A 88 0.77 4.56 17.76
C ALA A 88 1.54 3.30 18.20
N ILE A 89 2.86 3.29 18.02
CA ILE A 89 3.75 2.21 18.48
C ILE A 89 3.75 2.15 20.01
N ASP A 90 3.96 3.28 20.68
CA ASP A 90 4.05 3.36 22.14
C ASP A 90 2.74 2.96 22.83
N ASN A 91 1.60 3.27 22.21
CA ASN A 91 0.28 2.88 22.68
C ASN A 91 -0.15 1.46 22.26
N GLY A 92 0.65 0.75 21.47
CA GLY A 92 0.36 -0.61 21.03
C GLY A 92 -0.79 -0.72 20.01
N TYR A 93 -1.05 0.33 19.23
CA TYR A 93 -2.11 0.36 18.22
C TYR A 93 -1.71 -0.31 16.90
N THR A 94 -0.42 -0.56 16.70
CA THR A 94 0.11 -1.20 15.50
C THR A 94 -0.47 -2.60 15.33
N SER A 95 -1.18 -2.82 14.23
CA SER A 95 -1.78 -4.10 13.86
C SER A 95 -1.80 -4.22 12.34
N ARG A 96 -2.10 -5.41 11.82
CA ARG A 96 -2.28 -5.58 10.38
C ARG A 96 -3.57 -4.87 9.96
N LEU A 97 -3.46 -3.98 8.99
CA LEU A 97 -4.61 -3.38 8.31
C LEU A 97 -4.87 -4.12 7.01
N THR A 98 -6.15 -4.35 6.69
CA THR A 98 -6.56 -5.23 5.57
C THR A 98 -7.53 -4.59 4.60
N GLU A 99 -7.95 -3.35 4.84
CA GLU A 99 -8.94 -2.65 4.02
C GLU A 99 -8.72 -1.13 4.07
N GLU A 100 -9.09 -0.44 2.99
CA GLU A 100 -8.81 0.98 2.75
C GLU A 100 -9.37 1.93 3.83
N PHE A 101 -10.62 1.78 4.23
CA PHE A 101 -11.28 2.73 5.13
C PHE A 101 -10.68 2.72 6.53
N ALA A 102 -10.26 1.57 7.04
CA ALA A 102 -9.47 1.49 8.27
C ALA A 102 -8.16 2.24 8.12
N ILE A 103 -7.45 2.06 7.00
CA ILE A 103 -6.16 2.73 6.76
C ILE A 103 -6.35 4.25 6.73
N LEU A 104 -7.34 4.73 5.97
CA LEU A 104 -7.67 6.15 5.91
C LEU A 104 -8.18 6.69 7.25
N GLY A 105 -8.91 5.90 8.03
CA GLY A 105 -9.36 6.26 9.37
C GLY A 105 -8.21 6.41 10.37
N PHE A 106 -7.21 5.52 10.32
CA PHE A 106 -5.99 5.62 11.13
C PHE A 106 -5.11 6.79 10.69
N ALA A 107 -5.04 7.08 9.39
CA ALA A 107 -4.35 8.26 8.88
C ALA A 107 -5.04 9.55 9.32
N GLN A 108 -6.37 9.62 9.26
CA GLN A 108 -7.15 10.76 9.72
C GLN A 108 -6.97 11.03 11.22
N GLN A 109 -6.80 9.98 12.02
CA GLN A 109 -6.56 10.07 13.46
C GLN A 109 -5.09 10.38 13.83
N GLY A 110 -4.17 10.38 12.86
CA GLY A 110 -2.74 10.62 13.11
C GLY A 110 -1.95 9.40 13.58
N TRP A 111 -2.54 8.19 13.55
CA TRP A 111 -1.84 6.94 13.87
C TRP A 111 -0.97 6.44 12.71
N LEU A 112 -1.34 6.84 11.49
CA LEU A 112 -0.57 6.65 10.28
C LEU A 112 -0.24 8.00 9.64
N THR A 113 0.99 8.10 9.14
CA THR A 113 1.47 9.26 8.36
C THR A 113 2.14 8.77 7.08
N GLY A 114 2.50 9.69 6.20
CA GLY A 114 3.53 9.41 5.19
C GLY A 114 4.91 9.24 5.84
N PRO A 115 5.92 8.75 5.10
CA PRO A 115 7.23 8.50 5.65
C PRO A 115 7.84 9.73 6.32
N GLY A 116 8.40 9.56 7.51
CA GLY A 116 9.00 10.67 8.28
C GLY A 116 8.00 11.70 8.82
N GLY A 117 6.70 11.38 8.88
CA GLY A 117 5.65 12.26 9.43
C GLY A 117 5.00 13.19 8.41
N GLU A 118 5.29 13.01 7.12
CA GLU A 118 4.63 13.74 6.03
C GLU A 118 3.13 13.39 5.95
N PRO A 119 2.31 14.17 5.21
CA PRO A 119 0.91 13.80 4.97
C PRO A 119 0.78 12.42 4.32
N TYR A 120 -0.16 11.62 4.81
CA TYR A 120 -0.44 10.30 4.24
C TYR A 120 -0.99 10.42 2.80
N GLY A 121 -0.46 9.61 1.87
CA GLY A 121 -0.97 9.56 0.50
C GLY A 121 -0.02 8.93 -0.50
N SER A 122 -0.27 9.23 -1.77
CA SER A 122 0.56 8.81 -2.91
C SER A 122 2.00 9.29 -2.75
N VAL A 123 2.96 8.41 -3.03
CA VAL A 123 4.40 8.75 -3.11
C VAL A 123 4.89 8.89 -4.55
N GLY A 124 3.98 8.95 -5.54
CA GLY A 124 4.31 9.09 -6.95
C GLY A 124 4.99 7.87 -7.57
N ILE A 125 4.91 6.72 -6.89
CA ILE A 125 5.41 5.43 -7.40
C ILE A 125 4.23 4.66 -7.98
N ILE A 126 4.30 4.39 -9.28
CA ILE A 126 3.33 3.53 -9.96
C ILE A 126 3.88 2.11 -10.03
N VAL A 127 3.14 1.16 -9.48
CA VAL A 127 3.40 -0.27 -9.55
C VAL A 127 2.60 -0.85 -10.70
N ASN A 128 3.27 -1.42 -11.70
CA ASN A 128 2.61 -2.14 -12.79
C ASN A 128 2.56 -3.63 -12.46
N CYS A 129 1.38 -4.12 -12.08
CA CYS A 129 1.12 -5.54 -11.83
C CYS A 129 0.28 -6.08 -12.99
N PRO A 130 0.89 -6.76 -13.98
CA PRO A 130 0.15 -7.28 -15.12
C PRO A 130 -0.89 -8.31 -14.67
N ILE A 131 -2.00 -8.40 -15.43
CA ILE A 131 -3.12 -9.30 -15.17
C ILE A 131 -2.62 -10.74 -14.95
N VAL A 132 -2.78 -11.26 -13.72
CA VAL A 132 -2.41 -12.66 -13.41
C VAL A 132 -3.63 -13.59 -13.43
N PHE A 133 -4.86 -13.07 -13.34
CA PHE A 133 -6.07 -13.87 -13.43
C PHE A 133 -7.33 -13.01 -13.72
N ARG A 134 -8.23 -13.50 -14.58
CA ARG A 134 -9.58 -12.94 -14.81
C ARG A 134 -10.57 -14.09 -14.72
N PHE A 135 -11.60 -13.99 -13.87
CA PHE A 135 -12.73 -14.93 -13.89
C PHE A 135 -13.48 -14.78 -15.22
N LEU A 136 -13.67 -15.91 -15.92
CA LEU A 136 -14.62 -16.07 -17.01
C LEU A 136 -15.99 -16.40 -16.44
#